data_AF-A0A926C9V4-F1
#
_entry.id   AF-A0A926C9V4-F1
#
_cell.length_a   1.000
_cell.length_b   1.000
_cell.length_c   1.000
_cell.angle_alpha   90.00
_cell.angle_beta   90.00
_cell.angle_gamma   90.00
#
_symmetry.space_group_name_H-M   'P 1'
#
loop_
_entity.id
_entity.type
_entity.pdbx_description
1 polymer ?
#
loop_
_entity_poly.entity_id
_entity_poly.type
_entity_poly.pdbx_seq_one_letter_code
_entity_poly.pdbx_strand_id
1 'polypeptide(L)'
;MRAGVDPTDLAAILITHHHYDHIGNLGDLLLTAWHGGAAHLPFVGPPGTDAIVQALLGQVYRREIHFAQALARTTGLVEREIADVVQVVPIVGAQSLQCGPWAVTAAAVDHGIGLGLTWKEWPCLAYRLQAGGRTVVVSGDTAIPSPATTSSPSHAAPTFSFNVASWPMPT
;
A
#
# COMPACT_ATOMS: atom_id res chain seq x y z
N MET A 1 -1.54 -11.06 13.84
CA MET A 1 -1.21 -11.32 12.42
C MET A 1 -0.92 -12.80 12.21
N ARG A 2 -1.37 -13.43 11.11
CA ARG A 2 -1.05 -14.84 10.78
C ARG A 2 0.29 -15.02 10.06
N ALA A 3 0.78 -13.96 9.41
CA ALA A 3 2.03 -14.00 8.63
C ALA A 3 3.31 -14.08 9.48
N GLY A 4 3.20 -14.03 10.82
CA GLY A 4 4.36 -14.04 11.72
C GLY A 4 5.21 -12.76 11.67
N VAL A 5 4.68 -11.69 11.07
CA VAL A 5 5.32 -10.38 10.97
C VAL A 5 4.73 -9.47 12.04
N ASP A 6 5.60 -8.73 12.73
CA ASP A 6 5.18 -7.68 13.65
C ASP A 6 4.68 -6.47 12.83
N PRO A 7 3.45 -5.97 13.09
CA PRO A 7 2.94 -4.77 12.41
C PRO A 7 3.85 -3.54 12.51
N THR A 8 4.69 -3.46 13.54
CA THR A 8 5.64 -2.36 13.73
C THR A 8 6.84 -2.43 12.79
N ASP A 9 7.12 -3.60 12.20
CA ASP A 9 8.21 -3.82 11.23
C ASP A 9 7.80 -3.48 9.78
N LEU A 10 6.56 -3.04 9.55
CA LEU A 10 6.07 -2.72 8.22
C LEU A 10 6.78 -1.49 7.65
N ALA A 11 7.48 -1.67 6.52
CA ALA A 11 8.16 -0.56 5.83
C ALA A 11 7.18 0.42 5.15
N ALA A 12 6.04 -0.08 4.68
CA ALA A 12 4.98 0.70 4.04
C ALA A 12 3.71 -0.15 3.87
N ILE A 13 2.58 0.52 3.68
CA ILE A 13 1.35 -0.07 3.15
C ILE A 13 1.18 0.43 1.72
N LEU A 14 1.16 -0.49 0.75
CA LEU A 14 0.97 -0.18 -0.67
C LEU A 14 -0.48 -0.51 -1.08
N ILE A 15 -1.20 0.47 -1.63
CA ILE A 15 -2.62 0.36 -1.98
C ILE A 15 -2.75 0.41 -3.50
N THR A 16 -3.28 -0.64 -4.11
CA THR A 16 -3.41 -0.74 -5.58
C THR A 16 -4.54 0.15 -6.10
N HIS A 17 -5.70 0.13 -5.43
CA HIS A 17 -6.89 0.92 -5.73
C HIS A 17 -7.84 0.93 -4.52
N HIS A 18 -8.97 1.65 -4.64
CA HIS A 18 -9.84 1.97 -3.51
C HIS A 18 -11.15 1.16 -3.43
N HIS A 19 -11.18 -0.07 -3.99
CA HIS A 19 -12.27 -0.98 -3.63
C HIS A 19 -12.20 -1.39 -2.16
N TYR A 20 -13.37 -1.66 -1.57
CA TYR A 20 -13.49 -1.97 -0.15
C TYR A 20 -12.69 -3.20 0.27
N ASP A 21 -12.53 -4.19 -0.60
CA ASP A 21 -11.76 -5.41 -0.33
C ASP A 21 -10.23 -5.18 -0.37
N HIS A 22 -9.78 -4.05 -0.90
CA HIS A 22 -8.37 -3.63 -0.89
C HIS A 22 -8.05 -2.62 0.23
N ILE A 23 -9.07 -1.94 0.79
CA ILE A 23 -8.88 -0.93 1.85
C ILE A 23 -9.59 -1.25 3.19
N GLY A 24 -10.43 -2.28 3.23
CA GLY A 24 -11.37 -2.53 4.33
C GLY A 24 -10.72 -2.77 5.68
N ASN A 25 -9.47 -3.25 5.68
CA ASN A 25 -8.71 -3.54 6.90
C ASN A 25 -7.57 -2.53 7.15
N LEU A 26 -7.50 -1.41 6.42
CA LEU A 26 -6.45 -0.41 6.63
C LEU A 26 -6.45 0.16 8.05
N GLY A 27 -7.65 0.44 8.58
CA GLY A 27 -7.81 0.96 9.94
C GLY A 27 -7.32 0.00 11.01
N ASP A 28 -7.72 -1.27 10.91
CA ASP A 28 -7.31 -2.29 11.86
C ASP A 28 -5.79 -2.51 11.85
N LEU A 29 -5.19 -2.57 10.66
CA LEU A 29 -3.74 -2.71 10.50
C LEU A 29 -3.00 -1.50 11.10
N LEU A 30 -3.49 -0.29 10.80
CA LEU A 30 -2.93 0.95 11.31
C LEU A 30 -2.98 1.02 12.83
N LEU A 31 -4.15 0.81 13.43
CA LEU A 31 -4.32 0.87 14.88
C LEU A 31 -3.51 -0.21 15.58
N THR A 32 -3.41 -1.41 14.98
CA THR A 32 -2.57 -2.49 15.52
C THR A 32 -1.09 -2.09 15.52
N ALA A 33 -0.59 -1.50 14.42
CA ALA A 33 0.79 -1.04 14.34
C ALA A 33 1.05 0.14 15.30
N TRP A 34 0.11 1.08 15.38
CA TRP A 34 0.19 2.24 16.25
C TRP A 34 0.25 1.85 17.73
N HIS A 35 -0.73 1.07 18.21
CA HIS A 35 -0.75 0.54 19.59
C HIS A 35 0.45 -0.36 19.88
N GLY A 36 1.04 -0.97 18.85
CA GLY A 36 2.30 -1.72 18.95
C GLY A 36 3.55 -0.84 19.12
N GLY A 37 3.42 0.48 18.95
CA GLY A 37 4.52 1.45 19.08
C GLY A 37 5.23 1.81 17.77
N ALA A 38 4.61 1.52 16.62
CA ALA A 38 5.17 1.92 15.32
C ALA A 38 5.49 3.43 15.29
N ALA A 39 6.70 3.77 14.88
CA ALA A 39 7.15 5.16 14.83
C ALA A 39 6.82 5.85 13.51
N HIS A 40 6.67 5.07 12.44
CA HIS A 40 6.43 5.58 11.10
C HIS A 40 5.78 4.50 10.24
N LEU A 41 4.69 4.83 9.55
CA LEU A 41 3.99 3.91 8.66
C LEU A 41 3.47 4.67 7.43
N PRO A 42 4.19 4.62 6.29
CA PRO A 42 3.78 5.31 5.08
C PRO A 42 2.69 4.52 4.33
N PHE A 43 1.66 5.24 3.91
CA PHE A 43 0.57 4.77 3.06
C PHE A 43 0.83 5.26 1.64
N VAL A 44 1.28 4.36 0.78
CA VAL A 44 1.57 4.65 -0.62
C VAL A 44 0.40 4.15 -1.45
N GLY A 45 -0.24 5.03 -2.22
CA GLY A 45 -1.42 4.65 -2.99
C GLY A 45 -1.79 5.68 -4.04
N PRO A 46 -2.80 5.39 -4.88
CA PRO A 46 -3.25 6.31 -5.89
C PRO A 46 -3.84 7.59 -5.26
N PRO A 47 -4.01 8.67 -6.06
CA PRO A 47 -4.72 9.88 -5.62
C PRO A 47 -6.05 9.56 -4.93
N GLY A 48 -6.36 10.23 -3.82
CA GLY A 48 -7.53 9.95 -2.97
C GLY A 48 -7.22 9.09 -1.73
N THR A 49 -6.04 8.47 -1.67
CA THR A 49 -5.58 7.71 -0.48
C THR A 49 -5.53 8.59 0.78
N ASP A 50 -5.17 9.87 0.61
CA ASP A 50 -5.12 10.87 1.68
C ASP A 50 -6.50 11.14 2.27
N ALA A 51 -7.52 11.29 1.43
CA ALA A 51 -8.90 11.49 1.88
C ALA A 51 -9.43 10.28 2.66
N ILE A 52 -9.10 9.06 2.22
CA ILE A 52 -9.46 7.82 2.93
C ILE A 52 -8.80 7.79 4.32
N VAL A 53 -7.49 8.01 4.39
CA VAL A 53 -6.75 8.01 5.66
C VAL A 53 -7.26 9.11 6.60
N GLN A 54 -7.52 10.33 6.08
CA GLN A 54 -8.12 11.41 6.85
C GLN A 54 -9.51 11.05 7.39
N ALA A 55 -10.34 10.36 6.61
CA ALA A 55 -11.65 9.90 7.08
C ALA A 55 -11.52 8.83 8.17
N LEU A 56 -10.60 7.88 8.02
CA LEU A 56 -10.32 6.86 9.03
C LEU A 56 -9.89 7.51 10.37
N LEU A 57 -8.95 8.44 10.33
CA LEU A 57 -8.42 9.09 11.54
C LEU A 57 -9.38 10.11 12.14
N GLY A 58 -9.97 10.97 11.29
CA GLY A 58 -10.77 12.11 11.69
C GLY A 58 -12.23 11.79 11.97
N GLN A 59 -12.75 10.65 11.49
CA GLN A 59 -14.18 10.32 11.63
C GLN A 59 -14.37 8.92 12.22
N VAL A 60 -13.84 7.88 11.57
CA VAL A 60 -14.12 6.48 11.94
C VAL A 60 -13.51 6.13 13.29
N TYR A 61 -12.21 6.41 13.47
CA TYR A 61 -11.44 6.05 14.66
C TYR A 61 -11.15 7.24 15.58
N ARG A 62 -11.74 8.40 15.33
CA ARG A 62 -11.52 9.62 16.15
C ARG A 62 -11.73 9.35 17.64
N ARG A 63 -12.74 8.55 17.99
CA ARG A 63 -13.06 8.21 19.39
C ARG A 63 -12.01 7.28 20.01
N GLU A 64 -11.53 6.30 19.25
CA GLU A 64 -10.47 5.37 19.69
C GLU A 64 -9.15 6.12 19.89
N ILE A 65 -8.75 6.93 18.91
CA ILE A 65 -7.54 7.74 18.98
C ILE A 65 -7.58 8.66 20.20
N HIS A 66 -8.71 9.34 20.42
CA HIS A 66 -8.91 10.20 21.59
C HIS A 66 -8.82 9.42 22.92
N PHE A 67 -9.45 8.24 22.98
CA PHE A 67 -9.42 7.39 24.16
C PHE A 67 -8.01 6.93 24.51
N ALA A 68 -7.28 6.36 23.53
CA ALA A 68 -5.91 5.89 23.73
C ALA A 68 -4.99 7.02 24.20
N GLN A 69 -5.11 8.21 23.59
CA GLN A 69 -4.35 9.39 23.99
C GLN A 69 -4.70 9.88 25.42
N ALA A 70 -5.98 9.85 25.81
CA ALA A 70 -6.39 10.20 27.17
C ALA A 70 -5.90 9.18 28.20
N LEU A 71 -5.94 7.89 27.86
CA LEU A 71 -5.43 6.81 28.70
C LEU A 71 -3.92 6.96 28.93
N ALA A 72 -3.15 7.21 27.87
CA ALA A 72 -1.71 7.44 27.95
C ALA A 72 -1.36 8.58 28.90
N ARG A 73 -2.01 9.75 28.73
CA ARG A 73 -1.83 10.91 29.62
C ARG A 73 -2.16 10.63 31.08
N THR A 74 -3.16 9.79 31.35
CA THR A 74 -3.64 9.53 32.72
C THR A 74 -2.82 8.46 33.43
N THR A 75 -2.30 7.48 32.68
CA THR A 75 -1.59 6.31 33.22
C THR A 75 -0.07 6.41 33.11
N GLY A 76 0.45 7.37 32.34
CA GLY A 76 1.87 7.50 32.04
C GLY A 76 2.38 6.50 30.99
N LEU A 77 1.47 5.78 30.32
CA LEU A 77 1.84 4.99 29.14
C LEU A 77 2.32 5.93 28.02
N VAL A 78 3.24 5.44 27.19
CA VAL A 78 3.72 6.18 26.03
C VAL A 78 2.90 5.74 24.82
N GLU A 79 2.15 6.68 24.25
CA GLU A 79 1.41 6.48 23.01
C GLU A 79 1.73 7.66 22.07
N ARG A 80 2.19 7.37 20.85
CA ARG A 80 2.52 8.44 19.90
C ARG A 80 1.25 9.09 19.39
N GLU A 81 1.31 10.36 19.00
CA GLU A 81 0.21 10.93 18.23
C GLU A 81 0.12 10.19 16.88
N ILE A 82 -1.04 9.65 16.54
CA ILE A 82 -1.20 8.85 15.32
C ILE A 82 -0.87 9.65 14.05
N ALA A 83 -1.06 10.97 14.11
CA ALA A 83 -0.69 11.90 13.03
C ALA A 83 0.83 11.96 12.79
N ASP A 84 1.65 11.66 13.80
CA ASP A 84 3.12 11.61 13.66
C ASP A 84 3.59 10.25 13.12
N VAL A 85 2.76 9.21 13.25
CA VAL A 85 3.05 7.85 12.75
C VAL A 85 2.67 7.73 11.27
N VAL A 86 1.54 8.31 10.87
CA VAL A 86 0.97 8.16 9.53
C VAL A 86 1.51 9.19 8.57
N GLN A 87 2.09 8.72 7.46
CA GLN A 87 2.40 9.57 6.30
C GLN A 87 1.67 9.03 5.08
N VAL A 88 0.94 9.89 4.35
CA VAL A 88 0.37 9.49 3.05
C VAL A 88 1.28 9.97 1.93
N VAL A 89 1.60 9.07 1.00
CA VAL A 89 2.43 9.32 -0.17
C VAL A 89 1.63 8.97 -1.42
N PRO A 90 0.90 9.94 -2.00
CA PRO A 90 0.22 9.72 -3.27
C PRO A 90 1.24 9.38 -4.37
N ILE A 91 0.96 8.33 -5.14
CA ILE A 91 1.80 7.89 -6.25
C ILE A 91 0.94 7.65 -7.49
N VAL A 92 1.49 7.92 -8.67
CA VAL A 92 0.87 7.61 -9.96
C VAL A 92 1.76 6.71 -10.80
N GLY A 93 1.24 6.22 -11.93
CA GLY A 93 2.00 5.35 -12.83
C GLY A 93 3.35 5.95 -13.27
N ALA A 94 4.33 5.07 -13.47
CA ALA A 94 5.73 5.36 -13.83
C ALA A 94 6.56 6.07 -12.76
N GLN A 95 6.02 6.34 -11.57
CA GLN A 95 6.79 6.86 -10.44
C GLN A 95 7.45 5.75 -9.64
N SER A 96 8.57 6.08 -8.99
CA SER A 96 9.29 5.17 -8.09
C SER A 96 9.65 5.87 -6.79
N LEU A 97 9.74 5.09 -5.71
CA LEU A 97 10.16 5.56 -4.39
C LEU A 97 10.81 4.43 -3.59
N GLN A 98 11.49 4.80 -2.51
CA GLN A 98 12.14 3.86 -1.61
C GLN A 98 11.28 3.67 -0.34
N CYS A 99 10.95 2.42 0.00
CA CYS A 99 10.28 2.03 1.24
C CYS A 99 11.17 1.08 2.04
N GLY A 100 11.95 1.60 2.99
CA GLY A 100 12.93 0.80 3.71
C GLY A 100 13.93 0.14 2.73
N PRO A 101 14.08 -1.19 2.71
CA PRO A 101 14.99 -1.88 1.78
C PRO A 101 14.40 -2.06 0.36
N TRP A 102 13.15 -1.67 0.12
CA TRP A 102 12.44 -1.91 -1.13
C TRP A 102 12.48 -0.70 -2.06
N ALA A 103 12.94 -0.91 -3.29
CA ALA A 103 12.65 -0.02 -4.40
C ALA A 103 11.26 -0.38 -4.96
N VAL A 104 10.35 0.60 -4.94
CA VAL A 104 8.95 0.44 -5.35
C VAL A 104 8.71 1.28 -6.60
N THR A 105 8.22 0.65 -7.67
CA THR A 105 7.78 1.34 -8.89
C THR A 105 6.30 1.06 -9.13
N ALA A 106 5.51 2.12 -9.35
CA ALA A 106 4.11 1.99 -9.71
C ALA A 106 3.90 2.02 -11.22
N ALA A 107 2.89 1.30 -11.70
CA ALA A 107 2.40 1.40 -13.07
C ALA A 107 0.88 1.56 -13.07
N ALA A 108 0.36 2.41 -13.94
CA ALA A 108 -1.09 2.55 -14.11
C ALA A 108 -1.65 1.30 -14.80
N VAL A 109 -2.72 0.75 -14.25
CA VAL A 109 -3.47 -0.38 -14.84
C VAL A 109 -4.93 0.00 -15.01
N ASP A 110 -5.59 -0.67 -15.95
CA ASP A 110 -7.04 -0.56 -16.13
C ASP A 110 -7.73 -1.67 -15.35
N HIS A 111 -8.75 -1.32 -14.57
CA HIS A 111 -9.66 -2.22 -13.85
C HIS A 111 -11.13 -1.90 -14.15
N GLY A 112 -11.43 -0.74 -14.76
CA GLY A 112 -12.78 -0.19 -14.89
C GLY A 112 -13.66 -0.85 -15.95
N ILE A 113 -13.32 -2.07 -16.38
CA ILE A 113 -13.91 -2.90 -17.47
C ILE A 113 -15.14 -2.25 -18.13
N GLY A 114 -14.93 -1.46 -19.19
CA GLY A 114 -16.04 -0.99 -20.04
C GLY A 114 -17.10 -0.13 -19.35
N LEU A 115 -16.87 0.32 -18.12
CA LEU A 115 -17.79 1.18 -17.36
C LEU A 115 -17.72 2.64 -17.80
N GLY A 116 -16.81 2.99 -18.71
CA GLY A 116 -16.60 4.36 -19.19
C GLY A 116 -15.90 5.28 -18.19
N LEU A 117 -15.45 4.75 -17.05
CA LEU A 117 -14.66 5.50 -16.07
C LEU A 117 -13.25 5.75 -16.59
N THR A 118 -12.79 6.99 -16.47
CA THR A 118 -11.40 7.33 -16.73
C THR A 118 -10.51 6.86 -15.58
N TRP A 119 -9.22 6.67 -15.84
CA TRP A 119 -8.25 6.38 -14.77
C TRP A 119 -8.20 7.48 -13.70
N LYS A 120 -8.55 8.73 -14.04
CA LYS A 120 -8.63 9.81 -13.06
C LYS A 120 -9.81 9.62 -12.09
N GLU A 121 -10.91 9.07 -12.55
CA GLU A 121 -12.08 8.75 -11.73
C GLU A 121 -11.89 7.46 -10.93
N TRP A 122 -11.13 6.51 -11.48
CA TRP A 122 -10.85 5.22 -10.85
C TRP A 122 -9.37 4.81 -10.99
N PRO A 123 -8.47 5.43 -10.20
CA PRO A 123 -7.04 5.20 -10.34
C PRO A 123 -6.64 3.84 -9.78
N CYS A 124 -6.09 3.00 -10.65
CA CYS A 124 -5.62 1.66 -10.31
C CYS A 124 -4.14 1.50 -10.64
N LEU A 125 -3.41 0.83 -9.75
CA LEU A 125 -1.96 0.67 -9.82
C LEU A 125 -1.53 -0.80 -9.68
N ALA A 126 -0.52 -1.17 -10.45
CA ALA A 126 0.37 -2.29 -10.17
C ALA A 126 1.67 -1.80 -9.52
N TYR A 127 2.32 -2.67 -8.75
CA TYR A 127 3.62 -2.39 -8.12
C TYR A 127 4.66 -3.42 -8.50
N ARG A 128 5.85 -2.93 -8.85
CA ARG A 128 7.09 -3.72 -8.91
C ARG A 128 7.90 -3.41 -7.65
N LEU A 129 8.28 -4.45 -6.91
CA LEU A 129 9.02 -4.38 -5.66
C LEU A 129 10.37 -5.06 -5.82
N GLN A 130 11.46 -4.35 -5.53
CA GLN A 130 12.81 -4.88 -5.68
C GLN A 130 13.60 -4.71 -4.39
N ALA A 131 14.21 -5.81 -3.91
CA ALA A 131 15.11 -5.79 -2.76
C ALA A 131 16.05 -7.01 -2.81
N GLY A 132 17.31 -6.82 -2.41
CA GLY A 132 18.28 -7.92 -2.32
C GLY A 132 18.47 -8.71 -3.63
N GLY A 133 18.41 -8.03 -4.79
CA GLY A 133 18.51 -8.65 -6.11
C GLY A 133 17.29 -9.48 -6.53
N ARG A 134 16.19 -9.45 -5.76
CA ARG A 134 14.93 -10.13 -6.08
C ARG A 134 13.87 -9.13 -6.51
N THR A 135 12.92 -9.60 -7.31
CA THR A 135 11.79 -8.81 -7.79
C THR A 135 10.48 -9.54 -7.54
N VAL A 136 9.48 -8.82 -7.04
CA VAL A 136 8.08 -9.25 -6.91
C VAL A 136 7.21 -8.24 -7.64
N VAL A 137 6.18 -8.72 -8.35
CA VAL A 137 5.20 -7.86 -8.99
C VAL A 137 3.82 -8.16 -8.42
N VAL A 138 3.11 -7.11 -8.03
CA VAL A 138 1.72 -7.14 -7.59
C VAL A 138 0.91 -6.37 -8.62
N SER A 139 0.08 -7.07 -9.39
CA SER A 139 -0.69 -6.46 -10.48
C SER A 139 -1.80 -5.52 -10.00
N GLY A 140 -2.30 -5.74 -8.78
CA GLY A 140 -3.64 -5.28 -8.41
C GLY A 140 -4.70 -6.00 -9.24
N ASP A 141 -5.92 -5.48 -9.18
CA ASP A 141 -6.98 -5.93 -10.08
C ASP A 141 -6.80 -5.22 -11.43
N THR A 142 -6.90 -5.99 -12.53
CA THR A 142 -6.73 -5.42 -13.87
C THR A 142 -7.52 -6.17 -14.93
N ALA A 143 -8.07 -5.42 -15.87
CA ALA A 143 -8.77 -5.86 -17.05
C ALA A 143 -7.78 -6.13 -18.20
N ILE A 144 -7.54 -7.41 -18.54
CA ILE A 144 -6.65 -7.87 -19.64
C ILE A 144 -5.16 -7.46 -19.38
N PRO A 145 -4.12 -8.19 -19.85
CA PRO A 145 -2.75 -7.78 -19.56
C PRO A 145 -2.42 -6.43 -20.24
N SER A 146 -2.36 -5.36 -19.45
CA SER A 146 -1.84 -4.05 -19.87
C SER A 146 -0.35 -4.17 -20.27
N PRO A 147 0.16 -3.39 -21.24
CA PRO A 147 1.59 -3.39 -21.61
C PRO A 147 2.54 -3.18 -20.41
N ALA A 148 2.06 -2.53 -19.35
CA ALA A 148 2.79 -2.34 -18.09
C ALA A 148 3.21 -3.65 -17.40
N THR A 149 2.51 -4.76 -17.65
CA THR A 149 2.87 -6.10 -17.14
C THR A 149 3.83 -6.86 -18.07
N THR A 150 4.19 -6.28 -19.23
CA THR A 150 4.88 -7.00 -20.33
C THR A 150 6.31 -6.54 -20.64
N SER A 151 6.81 -5.43 -20.09
CA SER A 151 8.18 -4.95 -20.38
C SER A 151 9.23 -5.53 -19.43
N SER A 152 10.22 -6.24 -19.99
CA SER A 152 11.34 -6.89 -19.29
C SER A 152 12.61 -6.03 -19.34
N PRO A 153 13.34 -5.85 -18.22
CA PRO A 153 14.77 -5.55 -18.26
C PRO A 153 15.58 -6.85 -18.22
N SER A 154 16.64 -6.91 -19.02
CA SER A 154 17.63 -7.97 -19.01
C SER A 154 18.35 -8.04 -17.65
N HIS A 155 18.06 -9.05 -16.83
CA HIS A 155 19.00 -9.89 -16.05
C HIS A 155 18.23 -10.70 -14.99
N ALA A 156 18.63 -11.97 -14.84
CA ALA A 156 17.91 -13.02 -14.12
C ALA A 156 17.79 -12.79 -12.61
N ALA A 157 16.55 -12.83 -12.11
CA ALA A 157 16.21 -13.14 -10.72
C ALA A 157 14.88 -13.92 -10.69
N PRO A 158 14.69 -14.89 -9.78
CA PRO A 158 13.46 -15.68 -9.73
C PRO A 158 12.29 -14.74 -9.41
N THR A 159 11.37 -14.61 -10.36
CA THR A 159 10.17 -13.79 -10.17
C THR A 159 9.03 -14.68 -9.70
N PHE A 160 8.51 -14.41 -8.51
CA PHE A 160 7.29 -15.05 -8.02
C PHE A 160 6.12 -14.10 -8.35
N SER A 161 5.31 -14.49 -9.34
CA SER A 161 4.09 -13.78 -9.72
C SER A 161 2.89 -14.47 -9.06
N PHE A 162 2.07 -13.73 -8.33
CA PHE A 162 0.74 -14.16 -7.94
C PHE A 162 -0.28 -13.40 -8.81
N ASN A 163 -1.15 -14.19 -9.46
CA ASN A 163 -2.02 -13.91 -10.61
C ASN A 163 -1.34 -13.77 -12.00
N VAL A 164 -1.84 -14.59 -12.93
CA VAL A 164 -1.16 -15.07 -14.15
C VAL A 164 -1.16 -14.06 -15.29
N ALA A 165 0.03 -13.73 -15.79
CA ALA A 165 0.35 -13.70 -17.21
C ALA A 165 1.83 -14.10 -17.36
N SER A 166 2.10 -15.17 -18.12
CA SER A 166 3.42 -15.76 -18.33
C SER A 166 4.40 -14.81 -19.02
N TRP A 167 5.59 -14.61 -18.46
CA TRP A 167 6.74 -14.01 -19.15
C TRP A 167 7.31 -14.99 -20.18
N PRO A 168 7.52 -14.61 -21.45
CA PRO A 168 8.27 -15.45 -22.39
C PRO A 168 9.79 -15.41 -22.10
N MET A 169 10.43 -16.58 -22.12
CA MET A 169 11.89 -16.78 -22.02
C MET A 169 12.52 -16.70 -23.43
N PRO A 170 13.73 -16.15 -23.62
CA PRO A 170 14.30 -15.93 -24.95
C PRO A 170 14.97 -17.19 -25.53
N THR A 171 14.91 -17.31 -26.86
CA THR A 171 15.81 -18.12 -27.71
C THR A 171 17.15 -17.44 -27.89
#